data_AF-A0A1Q8AYS6-F1
#
_entry.id   AF-A0A1Q8AYS6-F1
#
_cell.length_a   1.000
_cell.length_b   1.000
_cell.length_c   1.000
_cell.angle_alpha   90.00
_cell.angle_beta   90.00
_cell.angle_gamma   90.00
#
_symmetry.space_group_name_H-M   'P 1'
#
loop_
_entity.id
_entity.type
_entity.pdbx_description
1 polymer ?
#
loop_
_entity_poly.entity_id
_entity_poly.type
_entity_poly.pdbx_seq_one_letter_code
_entity_poly.pdbx_strand_id
1 'polypeptide(L)'
;MTKCPSCGVGFQKHNDFDDLAGHFVAEAGRSDAGHVMWLNRNITKNKSDRKTLSKLLTEFFSLGSGSLEAWVKRRFIEKFYGPNPHPFVVALQHPSCAVLLGYVVEHQHFLRQWVRSCSYIMARSDEMDVVLYELDNINTEYGGVGTGQPSHYELLLRMGESLGLDRKEVFRMAPLADTREAIRVWDMICRDDHWVEGMAAMHGLELIANRKLKGEGAIIGYFDPVILKNNEISEAAKAFLREGYEADVGHSEEALGLVEKYSGILGNMDDVQATFLRSIDYFDRYLMARLERSRQFESS
;
A
#
# COMPACT_ATOMS: atom_id res chain seq x y z
N MET A 1 4.50 -19.10 -9.75
CA MET A 1 3.30 -19.45 -10.52
C MET A 1 2.65 -18.13 -10.84
N THR A 2 2.68 -17.67 -12.09
CA THR A 2 2.17 -16.33 -12.44
C THR A 2 0.77 -16.15 -11.86
N LYS A 3 0.53 -15.03 -11.18
CA LYS A 3 -0.78 -14.74 -10.57
C LYS A 3 -1.52 -13.67 -11.35
N CYS A 4 -2.84 -13.76 -11.37
CA CYS A 4 -3.69 -12.68 -11.86
C CYS A 4 -3.70 -11.54 -10.83
N PRO A 5 -3.23 -10.33 -11.18
CA PRO A 5 -3.19 -9.19 -10.25
C PRO A 5 -4.59 -8.66 -9.87
N SER A 6 -5.65 -9.08 -10.58
CA SER A 6 -7.03 -8.70 -10.25
C SER A 6 -7.66 -9.63 -9.19
N CYS A 7 -7.58 -10.96 -9.39
CA CYS A 7 -8.28 -11.94 -8.57
C CYS A 7 -7.38 -12.89 -7.75
N GLY A 8 -6.08 -12.91 -8.01
CA GLY A 8 -5.10 -13.77 -7.33
C GLY A 8 -5.04 -15.22 -7.83
N VAL A 9 -5.78 -15.59 -8.87
CA VAL A 9 -5.69 -16.93 -9.48
C VAL A 9 -4.28 -17.16 -10.02
N GLY A 10 -3.66 -18.29 -9.63
CA GLY A 10 -2.34 -18.70 -10.10
C GLY A 10 -2.38 -19.61 -11.32
N PHE A 11 -1.38 -19.50 -12.20
CA PHE A 11 -1.17 -20.33 -13.38
C PHE A 11 0.02 -21.29 -13.16
N GLN A 12 0.06 -22.39 -13.91
CA GLN A 12 0.93 -23.53 -13.60
C GLN A 12 2.44 -23.24 -13.61
N LYS A 13 2.87 -22.14 -14.26
CA LYS A 13 4.29 -21.80 -14.43
C LYS A 13 4.53 -20.32 -14.12
N HIS A 14 5.79 -19.99 -13.80
CA HIS A 14 6.24 -18.60 -13.76
C HIS A 14 6.38 -18.05 -15.18
N ASN A 15 6.19 -16.74 -15.34
CA ASN A 15 6.18 -16.01 -16.61
C ASN A 15 5.16 -16.54 -17.64
N ASP A 16 4.04 -17.10 -17.18
CA ASP A 16 2.98 -17.62 -18.03
C ASP A 16 1.97 -16.51 -18.43
N PHE A 17 2.47 -15.53 -19.18
CA PHE A 17 1.67 -14.39 -19.62
C PHE A 17 0.66 -14.74 -20.71
N ASP A 18 0.77 -15.90 -21.35
CA ASP A 18 -0.21 -16.36 -22.34
C ASP A 18 -1.46 -16.93 -21.65
N ASP A 19 -1.30 -17.74 -20.60
CA ASP A 19 -2.44 -18.20 -19.80
C ASP A 19 -3.07 -17.05 -19.00
N LEU A 20 -2.26 -16.13 -18.46
CA LEU A 20 -2.77 -14.91 -17.83
C LEU A 20 -3.61 -14.07 -18.82
N ALA A 21 -3.13 -13.89 -20.06
CA ALA A 21 -3.89 -13.21 -21.10
C ALA A 21 -5.18 -13.94 -21.46
N GLY A 22 -5.13 -15.27 -21.57
CA GLY A 22 -6.31 -16.11 -21.80
C GLY A 22 -7.36 -15.93 -20.72
N HIS A 23 -6.94 -15.90 -19.45
CA HIS A 23 -7.79 -15.64 -18.31
C HIS A 23 -8.43 -14.24 -18.37
N PHE A 24 -7.64 -13.18 -18.59
CA PHE A 24 -8.18 -11.82 -18.73
C PHE A 24 -9.19 -11.69 -19.89
N VAL A 25 -8.92 -12.31 -21.04
CA VAL A 25 -9.86 -12.30 -22.17
C VAL A 25 -11.17 -13.02 -21.81
N ALA A 26 -11.10 -14.13 -21.09
CA ALA A 26 -12.27 -14.87 -20.66
C ALA A 26 -13.13 -14.07 -19.66
N GLU A 27 -12.52 -13.49 -18.63
CA GLU A 27 -13.24 -12.71 -17.61
C GLU A 27 -13.76 -11.38 -18.16
N ALA A 28 -12.98 -10.68 -19.00
CA ALA A 28 -13.48 -9.49 -19.70
C ALA A 28 -14.61 -9.83 -20.68
N GLY A 29 -14.58 -11.01 -21.32
CA GLY A 29 -15.67 -11.51 -22.16
C GLY A 29 -16.96 -11.76 -21.39
N ARG A 30 -16.86 -12.13 -20.10
CA ARG A 30 -17.97 -12.24 -19.16
C ARG A 30 -18.39 -10.89 -18.54
N SER A 31 -17.72 -9.81 -18.91
CA SER A 31 -17.91 -8.47 -18.34
C SER A 31 -17.64 -8.40 -16.83
N ASP A 32 -16.67 -9.20 -16.33
CA ASP A 32 -16.23 -9.05 -14.95
C ASP A 32 -15.60 -7.67 -14.73
N ALA A 33 -16.18 -6.89 -13.82
CA ALA A 33 -15.79 -5.50 -13.62
C ALA A 33 -14.34 -5.37 -13.12
N GLY A 34 -13.89 -6.29 -12.26
CA GLY A 34 -12.53 -6.25 -11.69
C GLY A 34 -11.46 -6.39 -12.77
N HIS A 35 -11.61 -7.38 -13.65
CA HIS A 35 -10.65 -7.64 -14.73
C HIS A 35 -10.69 -6.54 -15.79
N VAL A 36 -11.87 -6.07 -16.17
CA VAL A 36 -12.01 -4.98 -17.15
C VAL A 36 -11.39 -3.68 -16.62
N MET A 37 -11.65 -3.33 -15.36
CA MET A 37 -11.07 -2.13 -14.74
C MET A 37 -9.55 -2.25 -14.62
N TRP A 38 -9.04 -3.43 -14.25
CA TRP A 38 -7.60 -3.64 -14.15
C TRP A 38 -6.90 -3.45 -15.51
N LEU A 39 -7.45 -4.01 -16.59
CA LEU A 39 -6.93 -3.81 -17.95
C LEU A 39 -6.95 -2.33 -18.36
N ASN A 40 -8.08 -1.65 -18.15
CA ASN A 40 -8.25 -0.25 -18.52
C ASN A 40 -7.27 0.70 -17.81
N ARG A 41 -6.89 0.35 -16.57
CA ARG A 41 -5.99 1.16 -15.73
C ARG A 41 -4.52 0.88 -16.02
N ASN A 42 -4.15 -0.37 -16.29
CA ASN A 42 -2.74 -0.79 -16.32
C ASN A 42 -2.21 -1.11 -17.72
N ILE A 43 -3.07 -1.58 -18.63
CA ILE A 43 -2.63 -2.17 -19.91
C ILE A 43 -3.19 -1.41 -21.12
N THR A 44 -4.51 -1.40 -21.28
CA THR A 44 -5.16 -0.84 -22.47
C THR A 44 -6.66 -0.66 -22.25
N LYS A 45 -7.23 0.37 -22.89
CA LYS A 45 -8.69 0.60 -22.95
C LYS A 45 -9.36 -0.09 -24.15
N ASN A 46 -8.57 -0.61 -25.08
CA ASN A 46 -9.06 -1.25 -26.28
C ASN A 46 -9.22 -2.76 -26.05
N LYS A 47 -10.25 -3.36 -26.66
CA LYS A 47 -10.41 -4.81 -26.66
C LYS A 47 -9.24 -5.44 -27.42
N SER A 48 -8.54 -6.37 -26.78
CA SER A 48 -7.38 -7.09 -27.33
C SER A 48 -7.64 -8.59 -27.35
N ASP A 49 -7.08 -9.28 -28.34
CA ASP A 49 -7.06 -10.75 -28.35
C ASP A 49 -5.98 -11.30 -27.41
N ARG A 50 -6.00 -12.63 -27.13
CA ARG A 50 -5.06 -13.29 -26.21
C ARG A 50 -3.61 -13.03 -26.61
N LYS A 51 -3.28 -13.11 -27.91
CA LYS A 51 -1.92 -12.94 -28.42
C LYS A 51 -1.40 -11.52 -28.22
N THR A 52 -2.21 -10.51 -28.51
CA THR A 52 -1.86 -9.10 -28.32
C THR A 52 -1.73 -8.79 -26.84
N LEU A 53 -2.70 -9.26 -26.03
CA LEU A 53 -2.69 -9.04 -24.59
C LEU A 53 -1.49 -9.70 -23.90
N SER A 54 -1.13 -10.92 -24.30
CA SER A 54 0.05 -11.62 -23.77
C SER A 54 1.33 -10.80 -23.96
N LYS A 55 1.53 -10.21 -25.14
CA LYS A 55 2.68 -9.32 -25.39
C LYS A 55 2.68 -8.09 -24.49
N LEU A 56 1.53 -7.42 -24.37
CA LEU A 56 1.40 -6.24 -23.51
C LEU A 56 1.64 -6.57 -22.04
N LEU A 57 1.18 -7.73 -21.56
CA LEU A 57 1.44 -8.20 -20.20
C LEU A 57 2.93 -8.50 -20.00
N THR A 58 3.57 -9.21 -20.92
CA THR A 58 5.03 -9.46 -20.87
C THR A 58 5.81 -8.15 -20.79
N GLU A 59 5.45 -7.14 -21.60
CA GLU A 59 6.08 -5.81 -21.56
C GLU A 59 5.79 -5.09 -20.22
N PHE A 60 4.57 -5.19 -19.70
CA PHE A 60 4.16 -4.54 -18.46
C PHE A 60 4.91 -5.06 -17.23
N PHE A 61 5.09 -6.39 -17.14
CA PHE A 61 5.79 -7.08 -16.05
C PHE A 61 7.33 -7.09 -16.24
N SER A 62 7.83 -6.80 -17.44
CA SER A 62 9.26 -6.73 -17.70
C SER A 62 9.96 -5.67 -16.83
N LEU A 63 11.06 -6.08 -16.19
CA LEU A 63 11.99 -5.17 -15.53
C LEU A 63 12.86 -4.39 -16.54
N GLY A 64 12.97 -4.87 -17.78
CA GLY A 64 13.94 -4.36 -18.74
C GLY A 64 15.36 -4.48 -18.19
N SER A 65 16.08 -3.36 -18.13
CA SER A 65 17.40 -3.25 -17.47
C SER A 65 17.34 -2.74 -16.02
N GLY A 66 16.13 -2.60 -15.46
CA GLY A 66 15.91 -2.08 -14.12
C GLY A 66 15.81 -3.17 -13.05
N SER A 67 15.62 -2.73 -11.81
CA SER A 67 15.41 -3.58 -10.63
C SER A 67 13.93 -3.79 -10.32
N LEU A 68 13.61 -4.76 -9.46
CA LEU A 68 12.24 -4.94 -8.97
C LEU A 68 11.80 -3.72 -8.15
N GLU A 69 12.69 -3.18 -7.31
CA GLU A 69 12.46 -1.95 -6.57
C GLU A 69 12.04 -0.80 -7.50
N ALA A 70 12.80 -0.55 -8.58
CA ALA A 70 12.51 0.51 -9.53
C ALA A 70 11.17 0.28 -10.25
N TRP A 71 10.85 -0.97 -10.58
CA TRP A 71 9.56 -1.32 -11.17
C TRP A 71 8.41 -1.04 -10.21
N VAL A 72 8.53 -1.43 -8.94
CA VAL A 72 7.54 -1.20 -7.88
C VAL A 72 7.30 0.29 -7.66
N LYS A 73 8.38 1.07 -7.48
CA LYS A 73 8.30 2.53 -7.31
C LYS A 73 7.63 3.22 -8.51
N ARG A 74 7.98 2.83 -9.74
CA ARG A 74 7.34 3.36 -10.96
C ARG A 74 5.84 3.10 -10.97
N ARG A 75 5.40 1.87 -10.70
CA ARG A 75 3.97 1.53 -10.68
C ARG A 75 3.22 2.24 -9.55
N PHE A 76 3.86 2.39 -8.39
CA PHE A 76 3.31 3.16 -7.28
C PHE A 76 3.12 4.64 -7.64
N ILE A 77 4.14 5.27 -8.24
CA ILE A 77 4.09 6.65 -8.71
C ILE A 77 2.98 6.83 -9.74
N GLU A 78 2.93 5.99 -10.79
CA GLU A 78 1.91 6.05 -11.83
C GLU A 78 0.49 6.04 -11.25
N LYS A 79 0.27 5.24 -10.19
CA LYS A 79 -1.05 5.08 -9.57
C LYS A 79 -1.44 6.20 -8.61
N PHE A 80 -0.53 6.65 -7.75
CA PHE A 80 -0.88 7.57 -6.65
C PHE A 80 -0.36 8.99 -6.83
N TYR A 81 0.69 9.18 -7.64
CA TYR A 81 1.45 10.41 -7.76
C TYR A 81 1.66 10.89 -9.22
N GLY A 82 1.04 10.21 -10.18
CA GLY A 82 1.12 10.53 -11.60
C GLY A 82 0.34 11.79 -11.98
N PRO A 83 0.03 12.00 -13.28
CA PRO A 83 -0.69 13.19 -13.78
C PRO A 83 -2.01 13.51 -13.08
N ASN A 84 -2.67 12.49 -12.53
CA ASN A 84 -3.87 12.62 -11.70
C ASN A 84 -3.58 11.97 -10.34
N PRO A 85 -2.95 12.68 -9.39
CA PRO A 85 -2.64 12.11 -8.08
C PRO A 85 -3.90 11.65 -7.34
N HIS A 86 -3.73 10.70 -6.43
CA HIS A 86 -4.85 10.12 -5.70
C HIS A 86 -5.60 11.20 -4.87
N PRO A 87 -6.95 11.22 -4.85
CA PRO A 87 -7.72 12.29 -4.21
C PRO A 87 -7.38 12.52 -2.73
N PHE A 88 -7.14 11.45 -1.97
CA PHE A 88 -6.70 11.57 -0.58
C PHE A 88 -5.33 12.27 -0.45
N VAL A 89 -4.37 12.00 -1.33
CA VAL A 89 -3.04 12.64 -1.30
C VAL A 89 -3.15 14.13 -1.65
N VAL A 90 -4.04 14.47 -2.59
CA VAL A 90 -4.37 15.86 -2.91
C VAL A 90 -4.99 16.56 -1.69
N ALA A 91 -5.95 15.93 -1.02
CA ALA A 91 -6.58 16.46 0.18
C ALA A 91 -5.59 16.61 1.36
N LEU A 92 -4.54 15.79 1.39
CA LEU A 92 -3.51 15.80 2.43
C LEU A 92 -2.45 16.90 2.23
N GLN A 93 -2.41 17.60 1.08
CA GLN A 93 -1.44 18.69 0.87
C GLN A 93 -1.65 19.81 1.90
N HIS A 94 -2.90 20.21 2.13
CA HIS A 94 -3.32 21.15 3.17
C HIS A 94 -4.59 20.61 3.85
N PRO A 95 -4.45 19.66 4.77
CA PRO A 95 -5.58 18.88 5.25
C PRO A 95 -6.46 19.70 6.19
N SER A 96 -7.78 19.56 6.04
CA SER A 96 -8.73 20.02 7.05
C SER A 96 -8.70 19.12 8.29
N CYS A 97 -9.24 19.61 9.41
CA CYS A 97 -9.47 18.78 10.59
C CYS A 97 -10.23 17.49 10.24
N ALA A 98 -11.27 17.60 9.42
CA ALA A 98 -12.06 16.47 8.96
C ALA A 98 -11.22 15.42 8.19
N VAL A 99 -10.32 15.85 7.30
CA VAL A 99 -9.42 14.93 6.56
C VAL A 99 -8.51 14.17 7.51
N LEU A 100 -7.93 14.85 8.50
CA LEU A 100 -7.07 14.22 9.50
C LEU A 100 -7.86 13.26 10.41
N LEU A 101 -9.09 13.59 10.81
CA LEU A 101 -9.96 12.67 11.56
C LEU A 101 -10.36 11.43 10.73
N GLY A 102 -10.64 11.62 9.44
CA GLY A 102 -10.84 10.52 8.49
C GLY A 102 -9.63 9.60 8.39
N TYR A 103 -8.43 10.18 8.37
CA TYR A 103 -7.17 9.45 8.48
C TYR A 103 -7.13 8.64 9.79
N VAL A 104 -7.26 9.29 10.96
CA VAL A 104 -7.21 8.63 12.29
C VAL A 104 -8.11 7.41 12.35
N VAL A 105 -9.39 7.57 12.01
CA VAL A 105 -10.40 6.54 12.22
C VAL A 105 -10.15 5.32 11.34
N GLU A 106 -9.85 5.50 10.05
CA GLU A 106 -9.62 4.37 9.15
C GLU A 106 -8.21 3.78 9.33
N HIS A 107 -7.21 4.59 9.66
CA HIS A 107 -5.83 4.12 9.80
C HIS A 107 -5.54 3.36 11.09
N GLN A 108 -6.32 3.54 12.15
CA GLN A 108 -6.18 2.68 13.33
C GLN A 108 -6.38 1.19 12.96
N HIS A 109 -7.29 0.91 12.01
CA HIS A 109 -7.62 -0.45 11.59
C HIS A 109 -6.54 -0.99 10.66
N PHE A 110 -6.01 -0.13 9.78
CA PHE A 110 -4.84 -0.43 8.96
C PHE A 110 -3.64 -0.80 9.83
N LEU A 111 -3.27 0.01 10.83
CA LEU A 111 -2.10 -0.26 11.69
C LEU A 111 -2.25 -1.55 12.50
N ARG A 112 -3.46 -1.89 12.94
CA ARG A 112 -3.75 -3.19 13.55
C ARG A 112 -3.51 -4.35 12.59
N GLN A 113 -3.93 -4.21 11.33
CA GLN A 113 -3.67 -5.22 10.31
C GLN A 113 -2.20 -5.26 9.90
N TRP A 114 -1.54 -4.11 9.83
CA TRP A 114 -0.12 -3.98 9.48
C TRP A 114 0.75 -4.87 10.37
N VAL A 115 0.60 -4.73 11.68
CA VAL A 115 1.34 -5.52 12.68
C VAL A 115 1.03 -7.01 12.60
N ARG A 116 -0.22 -7.37 12.27
CA ARG A 116 -0.59 -8.78 12.00
C ARG A 116 0.11 -9.31 10.75
N SER A 117 0.20 -8.51 9.70
CA SER A 117 0.90 -8.87 8.48
C SER A 117 2.40 -9.07 8.70
N CYS A 118 3.07 -8.14 9.41
CA CYS A 118 4.47 -8.31 9.84
C CYS A 118 4.66 -9.61 10.63
N SER A 119 3.73 -9.91 11.54
CA SER A 119 3.76 -11.15 12.33
C SER A 119 3.63 -12.41 11.46
N TYR A 120 2.81 -12.39 10.41
CA TYR A 120 2.70 -13.49 9.44
C TYR A 120 3.99 -13.65 8.63
N ILE A 121 4.59 -12.55 8.16
CA ILE A 121 5.85 -12.58 7.41
C ILE A 121 6.95 -13.20 8.28
N MET A 122 7.10 -12.69 9.51
CA MET A 122 8.06 -13.21 10.50
C MET A 122 7.84 -14.70 10.80
N ALA A 123 6.59 -15.13 11.02
CA ALA A 123 6.29 -16.51 11.36
C ALA A 123 6.50 -17.51 10.20
N ARG A 124 6.59 -17.01 8.96
CA ARG A 124 6.68 -17.83 7.74
C ARG A 124 8.01 -17.70 7.01
N SER A 125 8.91 -16.84 7.50
CA SER A 125 10.26 -16.67 6.97
C SER A 125 11.26 -17.39 7.86
N ASP A 126 12.18 -18.13 7.25
CA ASP A 126 13.35 -18.72 7.94
C ASP A 126 14.58 -17.80 7.84
N GLU A 127 14.43 -16.61 7.23
CA GLU A 127 15.51 -15.68 6.94
C GLU A 127 15.71 -14.69 8.10
N MET A 128 16.88 -14.74 8.73
CA MET A 128 17.15 -13.98 9.95
C MET A 128 17.07 -12.46 9.75
N ASP A 129 17.56 -11.95 8.63
CA ASP A 129 17.48 -10.52 8.31
C ASP A 129 16.03 -10.05 8.18
N VAL A 130 15.17 -10.86 7.55
CA VAL A 130 13.73 -10.61 7.47
C VAL A 130 13.07 -10.67 8.84
N VAL A 131 13.38 -11.67 9.66
CA VAL A 131 12.82 -11.81 11.02
C VAL A 131 13.19 -10.60 11.89
N LEU A 132 14.44 -10.16 11.84
CA LEU A 132 14.90 -8.99 12.60
C LEU A 132 14.26 -7.69 12.08
N TYR A 133 14.12 -7.56 10.76
CA TYR A 133 13.46 -6.42 10.13
C TYR A 133 11.99 -6.31 10.57
N GLU A 134 11.22 -7.40 10.50
CA GLU A 134 9.81 -7.40 10.91
C GLU A 134 9.64 -7.20 12.42
N LEU A 135 10.57 -7.70 13.24
CA LEU A 135 10.55 -7.48 14.68
C LEU A 135 10.71 -5.98 15.02
N ASP A 136 11.61 -5.28 14.33
CA ASP A 136 11.80 -3.84 14.50
C ASP A 136 10.54 -3.07 14.07
N ASN A 137 9.96 -3.42 12.93
CA ASN A 137 8.70 -2.82 12.46
C ASN A 137 7.55 -3.00 13.45
N ILE A 138 7.36 -4.20 14.02
CA ILE A 138 6.32 -4.44 15.03
C ILE A 138 6.52 -3.56 16.27
N ASN A 139 7.77 -3.40 16.71
CA ASN A 139 8.09 -2.54 17.84
C ASN A 139 7.81 -1.07 17.51
N THR A 140 8.26 -0.56 16.37
CA THR A 140 8.04 0.83 15.94
C THR A 140 6.54 1.15 15.76
N GLU A 141 5.78 0.22 15.19
CA GLU A 141 4.38 0.44 14.84
C GLU A 141 3.41 0.31 16.02
N TYR A 142 3.69 -0.60 16.96
CA TYR A 142 2.77 -0.93 18.06
C TYR A 142 3.37 -0.90 19.45
N GLY A 143 4.63 -1.30 19.61
CA GLY A 143 5.30 -1.41 20.91
C GLY A 143 5.76 -0.06 21.49
N GLY A 144 6.40 0.77 20.66
CA GLY A 144 7.19 1.93 21.09
C GLY A 144 8.45 1.53 21.87
N VAL A 145 9.33 2.51 22.11
CA VAL A 145 10.53 2.32 22.95
C VAL A 145 10.39 3.16 24.21
N GLY A 146 9.82 2.53 25.24
CA GLY A 146 9.56 3.17 26.53
C GLY A 146 8.61 4.37 26.43
N THR A 147 8.61 5.25 27.43
CA THR A 147 7.75 6.45 27.43
C THR A 147 8.26 7.58 26.55
N GLY A 148 9.51 7.48 26.06
CA GLY A 148 10.18 8.53 25.29
C GLY A 148 9.95 8.47 23.79
N GLN A 149 9.57 7.31 23.25
CA GLN A 149 9.31 7.08 21.83
C GLN A 149 8.00 6.30 21.67
N PRO A 150 6.85 6.99 21.58
CA PRO A 150 5.56 6.33 21.36
C PRO A 150 5.53 5.66 19.99
N SER A 151 4.77 4.58 19.86
CA SER A 151 4.56 3.91 18.58
C SER A 151 3.76 4.78 17.60
N HIS A 152 3.85 4.47 16.30
CA HIS A 152 3.02 5.12 15.28
C HIS A 152 1.52 5.02 15.61
N TYR A 153 1.07 3.88 16.13
CA TYR A 153 -0.31 3.71 16.58
C TYR A 153 -0.68 4.69 17.71
N GLU A 154 0.17 4.88 18.71
CA GLU A 154 -0.07 5.83 19.79
C GLU A 154 -0.04 7.29 19.29
N LEU A 155 0.87 7.64 18.38
CA LEU A 155 0.92 8.96 17.75
C LEU A 155 -0.36 9.27 16.96
N LEU A 156 -0.90 8.28 16.23
CA LEU A 156 -2.16 8.41 15.51
C LEU A 156 -3.33 8.73 16.46
N LEU A 157 -3.39 8.05 17.61
CA LEU A 157 -4.44 8.29 18.60
C LEU A 157 -4.31 9.68 19.22
N ARG A 158 -3.09 10.13 19.52
CA ARG A 158 -2.83 11.49 20.03
C ARG A 158 -3.21 12.56 19.00
N MET A 159 -3.01 12.30 17.71
CA MET A 159 -3.51 13.17 16.64
C MET A 159 -5.04 13.24 16.65
N GLY A 160 -5.75 12.13 16.86
CA GLY A 160 -7.20 12.14 17.01
C GLY A 160 -7.67 12.97 18.21
N GLU A 161 -7.05 12.75 19.37
CA GLU A 161 -7.36 13.46 20.61
C GLU A 161 -7.13 14.97 20.49
N SER A 162 -6.03 15.39 19.85
CA SER A 162 -5.72 16.82 19.65
C SER A 162 -6.66 17.52 18.66
N LEU A 163 -7.37 16.76 17.82
CA LEU A 163 -8.38 17.24 16.90
C LEU A 163 -9.80 17.17 17.48
N GLY A 164 -9.93 16.78 18.75
CA GLY A 164 -11.19 16.77 19.49
C GLY A 164 -11.97 15.46 19.45
N LEU A 165 -11.40 14.37 18.91
CA LEU A 165 -12.04 13.06 18.88
C LEU A 165 -11.54 12.19 20.05
N ASP A 166 -12.45 11.81 20.95
CA ASP A 166 -12.09 10.98 22.11
C ASP A 166 -11.58 9.61 21.68
N ARG A 167 -10.53 9.12 22.34
CA ARG A 167 -9.92 7.81 22.02
C ARG A 167 -10.91 6.65 22.11
N LYS A 168 -11.87 6.67 23.05
CA LYS A 168 -12.90 5.61 23.15
C LYS A 168 -13.87 5.68 21.99
N GLU A 169 -14.12 6.87 21.44
CA GLU A 169 -14.92 7.04 20.24
C GLU A 169 -14.17 6.47 19.02
N VAL A 170 -12.89 6.82 18.83
CA VAL A 170 -12.03 6.25 17.79
C VAL A 170 -12.14 4.71 17.81
N PHE A 171 -11.95 4.08 18.96
CA PHE A 171 -11.99 2.61 19.08
C PHE A 171 -13.35 1.97 18.78
N ARG A 172 -14.46 2.71 18.92
CA ARG A 172 -15.82 2.20 18.64
C ARG A 172 -16.20 2.34 17.18
N MET A 173 -15.56 3.24 16.43
CA MET A 173 -15.86 3.44 15.02
C MET A 173 -15.38 2.24 14.20
N ALA A 174 -16.35 1.47 13.68
CA ALA A 174 -16.08 0.36 12.78
C ALA A 174 -15.45 0.86 11.46
N PRO A 175 -14.53 0.09 10.85
CA PRO A 175 -13.95 0.45 9.56
C PRO A 175 -15.04 0.51 8.48
N LEU A 176 -14.88 1.41 7.53
CA LEU A 176 -15.72 1.45 6.33
C LEU A 176 -15.54 0.17 5.50
N ALA A 177 -16.48 -0.06 4.58
CA ALA A 177 -16.51 -1.29 3.78
C ALA A 177 -15.21 -1.51 3.00
N ASP A 178 -14.68 -0.46 2.39
CA ASP A 178 -13.43 -0.51 1.63
C ASP A 178 -12.20 -0.77 2.51
N THR A 179 -12.11 -0.14 3.70
CA THR A 179 -11.06 -0.45 4.69
C THR A 179 -11.14 -1.91 5.15
N ARG A 180 -12.35 -2.40 5.44
CA ARG A 180 -12.56 -3.78 5.87
C ARG A 180 -12.15 -4.78 4.79
N GLU A 181 -12.51 -4.51 3.55
CA GLU A 181 -12.17 -5.38 2.43
C GLU A 181 -10.67 -5.35 2.14
N ALA A 182 -10.02 -4.19 2.20
CA ALA A 182 -8.57 -4.09 2.05
C ALA A 182 -7.84 -4.91 3.15
N ILE A 183 -8.26 -4.77 4.41
CA ILE A 183 -7.73 -5.56 5.53
C ILE A 183 -7.90 -7.06 5.28
N ARG A 184 -9.08 -7.50 4.82
CA ARG A 184 -9.35 -8.91 4.50
C ARG A 184 -8.40 -9.44 3.42
N VAL A 185 -8.13 -8.63 2.39
CA VAL A 185 -7.21 -9.03 1.31
C VAL A 185 -5.77 -9.09 1.79
N TRP A 186 -5.29 -8.13 2.56
CA TRP A 186 -3.94 -8.16 3.13
C TRP A 186 -3.73 -9.33 4.09
N ASP A 187 -4.72 -9.63 4.95
CA ASP A 187 -4.69 -10.81 5.83
C ASP A 187 -4.61 -12.10 5.01
N MET A 188 -5.41 -12.22 3.95
CA MET A 188 -5.38 -13.38 3.04
C MET A 188 -4.04 -13.51 2.31
N ILE A 189 -3.48 -12.42 1.77
CA ILE A 189 -2.16 -12.43 1.12
C ILE A 189 -1.10 -12.92 2.11
N CYS A 190 -1.03 -12.33 3.30
CA CYS A 190 0.01 -12.66 4.26
C CYS A 190 -0.15 -14.07 4.87
N ARG A 191 -1.38 -14.60 4.91
CA ARG A 191 -1.67 -15.95 5.40
C ARG A 191 -1.44 -17.02 4.34
N ASP A 192 -1.82 -16.76 3.09
CA ASP A 192 -1.95 -17.79 2.05
C ASP A 192 -0.83 -17.73 0.98
N ASP A 193 -0.35 -16.54 0.61
CA ASP A 193 0.71 -16.36 -0.41
C ASP A 193 2.12 -16.51 0.18
N HIS A 194 3.19 -16.55 -0.62
CA HIS A 194 4.54 -16.68 -0.05
C HIS A 194 4.92 -15.44 0.79
N TRP A 195 5.74 -15.58 1.84
CA TRP A 195 6.06 -14.46 2.74
C TRP A 195 6.71 -13.28 2.00
N VAL A 196 7.53 -13.53 0.98
CA VAL A 196 8.10 -12.48 0.08
C VAL A 196 7.00 -11.67 -0.61
N GLU A 197 5.92 -12.33 -1.03
CA GLU A 197 4.78 -11.65 -1.64
C GLU A 197 4.01 -10.82 -0.61
N GLY A 198 3.84 -11.34 0.61
CA GLY A 198 3.26 -10.60 1.74
C GLY A 198 4.08 -9.37 2.11
N MET A 199 5.41 -9.52 2.17
CA MET A 199 6.33 -8.42 2.44
C MET A 199 6.22 -7.33 1.36
N ALA A 200 6.23 -7.71 0.08
CA ALA A 200 6.03 -6.76 -1.02
C ALA A 200 4.66 -6.09 -0.99
N ALA A 201 3.60 -6.84 -0.65
CA ALA A 201 2.24 -6.32 -0.55
C ALA A 201 2.09 -5.27 0.54
N MET A 202 2.77 -5.43 1.68
CA MET A 202 2.67 -4.50 2.82
C MET A 202 3.68 -3.37 2.72
N HIS A 203 4.98 -3.67 2.63
CA HIS A 203 6.03 -2.64 2.60
C HIS A 203 6.01 -1.80 1.32
N GLY A 204 5.47 -2.33 0.22
CA GLY A 204 5.18 -1.52 -0.96
C GLY A 204 4.22 -0.35 -0.70
N LEU A 205 3.43 -0.38 0.38
CA LEU A 205 2.49 0.68 0.76
C LEU A 205 3.17 1.86 1.48
N GLU A 206 4.32 1.64 2.12
CA GLU A 206 5.12 2.69 2.80
C GLU A 206 5.64 3.73 1.81
N LEU A 207 5.74 3.36 0.52
CA LEU A 207 6.02 4.29 -0.57
C LEU A 207 5.08 5.50 -0.59
N ILE A 208 3.88 5.40 0.00
CA ILE A 208 2.97 6.55 0.10
C ILE A 208 3.61 7.74 0.83
N ALA A 209 4.46 7.50 1.83
CA ALA A 209 5.08 8.56 2.63
C ALA A 209 6.55 8.80 2.28
N ASN A 210 7.11 8.02 1.34
CA ASN A 210 8.49 8.19 0.90
C ASN A 210 8.68 9.49 0.09
N ARG A 211 9.32 10.50 0.71
CA ARG A 211 9.56 11.81 0.09
C ARG A 211 10.52 11.78 -1.12
N LYS A 212 11.31 10.72 -1.31
CA LYS A 212 12.23 10.62 -2.47
C LYS A 212 11.49 10.44 -3.79
N LEU A 213 10.25 9.94 -3.77
CA LEU A 213 9.48 9.71 -4.99
C LEU A 213 9.30 10.98 -5.85
N LYS A 214 9.36 12.18 -5.25
CA LYS A 214 9.33 13.45 -5.98
C LYS A 214 10.52 13.61 -6.93
N GLY A 215 11.70 13.10 -6.56
CA GLY A 215 12.87 13.02 -7.42
C GLY A 215 12.79 11.94 -8.49
N GLU A 216 11.83 11.02 -8.38
CA GLU A 216 11.64 9.86 -9.26
C GLU A 216 10.42 9.98 -10.17
N GLY A 217 9.77 11.15 -10.19
CA GLY A 217 8.66 11.46 -11.10
C GLY A 217 7.29 11.70 -10.45
N ALA A 218 7.18 11.61 -9.12
CA ALA A 218 5.96 12.01 -8.41
C ALA A 218 5.71 13.53 -8.54
N ILE A 219 4.50 13.93 -8.91
CA ILE A 219 4.13 15.33 -9.12
C ILE A 219 4.02 16.10 -7.80
N ILE A 220 3.55 15.43 -6.75
CA ILE A 220 3.39 15.96 -5.39
C ILE A 220 4.05 15.02 -4.38
N GLY A 221 4.34 15.53 -3.18
CA GLY A 221 4.72 14.70 -2.04
C GLY A 221 3.48 14.21 -1.28
N TYR A 222 3.68 13.45 -0.20
CA TYR A 222 2.57 12.94 0.59
C TYR A 222 1.69 14.05 1.19
N PHE A 223 2.32 15.12 1.65
CA PHE A 223 1.71 16.38 2.08
C PHE A 223 2.66 17.55 1.80
N ASP A 224 2.18 18.80 1.90
CA ASP A 224 3.06 19.97 1.81
C ASP A 224 3.91 20.09 3.09
N PRO A 225 5.26 20.00 3.04
CA PRO A 225 6.10 20.09 4.23
C PRO A 225 5.95 21.40 5.03
N VAL A 226 5.34 22.45 4.46
CA VAL A 226 5.00 23.68 5.17
C VAL A 226 4.05 23.44 6.35
N ILE A 227 3.19 22.41 6.30
CA ILE A 227 2.27 22.10 7.41
C ILE A 227 3.02 21.70 8.69
N LEU A 228 4.24 21.16 8.57
CA LEU A 228 5.07 20.84 9.74
C LEU A 228 5.67 22.08 10.42
N LYS A 229 5.57 23.26 9.78
CA LYS A 229 6.14 24.53 10.25
C LYS A 229 5.09 25.54 10.69
N ASN A 230 3.86 25.44 10.18
CA ASN A 230 2.79 26.38 10.49
C ASN A 230 2.06 25.99 11.79
N ASN A 231 1.21 26.88 12.31
CA ASN A 231 0.40 26.62 13.51
C ASN A 231 -1.02 26.13 13.18
N GLU A 232 -1.27 25.75 11.93
CA GLU A 232 -2.61 25.34 11.45
C GLU A 232 -2.97 23.92 11.89
N ILE A 233 -1.95 23.08 12.08
CA ILE A 233 -2.11 21.73 12.62
C ILE A 233 -1.49 21.61 14.00
N SER A 234 -2.13 20.82 14.87
CA SER A 234 -1.65 20.59 16.24
C SER A 234 -0.27 19.92 16.27
N GLU A 235 0.49 20.12 17.34
CA GLU A 235 1.79 19.46 17.53
C GLU A 235 1.69 17.93 17.50
N ALA A 236 0.60 17.35 18.00
CA ALA A 236 0.38 15.91 17.93
C ALA A 236 0.17 15.42 16.48
N ALA A 237 -0.55 16.20 15.65
CA ALA A 237 -0.69 15.90 14.23
C ALA A 237 0.65 16.01 13.49
N LYS A 238 1.46 17.04 13.80
CA LYS A 238 2.83 17.16 13.27
C LYS A 238 3.71 15.99 13.67
N ALA A 239 3.62 15.52 14.93
CA ALA A 239 4.40 14.40 15.41
C ALA A 239 4.09 13.13 14.59
N PHE A 240 2.81 12.78 14.42
CA PHE A 240 2.42 11.63 13.60
C PHE A 240 2.87 11.76 12.14
N LEU A 241 2.63 12.90 11.49
CA LEU A 241 3.00 13.12 10.08
C LEU A 241 4.52 13.15 9.85
N ARG A 242 5.29 13.57 10.85
CA ARG A 242 6.75 13.65 10.77
C ARG A 242 7.39 12.27 10.78
N GLU A 243 6.91 11.34 11.61
CA GLU A 243 7.49 9.99 11.66
C GLU A 243 7.50 9.34 10.28
N GLY A 244 6.35 9.27 9.59
CA GLY A 244 6.32 8.72 8.23
C GLY A 244 7.15 9.53 7.21
N TYR A 245 7.24 10.85 7.37
CA TYR A 245 8.04 11.70 6.46
C TYR A 245 9.57 11.53 6.64
N GLU A 246 10.02 11.13 7.83
CA GLU A 246 11.43 10.96 8.16
C GLU A 246 11.88 9.48 8.09
N ALA A 247 11.07 8.53 8.57
CA ALA A 247 11.39 7.11 8.65
C ALA A 247 11.16 6.35 7.32
N ASP A 248 10.06 6.60 6.60
CA ASP A 248 9.63 5.75 5.48
C ASP A 248 10.54 5.83 4.24
N VAL A 249 11.46 6.81 4.22
CA VAL A 249 12.48 6.93 3.17
C VAL A 249 13.48 5.77 3.20
N GLY A 250 13.92 5.37 4.39
CA GLY A 250 14.86 4.27 4.57
C GLY A 250 14.15 2.92 4.60
N HIS A 251 13.00 2.86 5.27
CA HIS A 251 12.30 1.61 5.55
C HIS A 251 11.78 0.96 4.27
N SER A 252 11.12 1.72 3.40
CA SER A 252 10.57 1.19 2.14
C SER A 252 11.65 0.71 1.17
N GLU A 253 12.84 1.33 1.15
CA GLU A 253 13.95 0.91 0.29
C GLU A 253 14.61 -0.37 0.82
N GLU A 254 14.81 -0.48 2.13
CA GLU A 254 15.35 -1.69 2.76
C GLU A 254 14.42 -2.88 2.54
N ALA A 255 13.11 -2.71 2.77
CA ALA A 255 12.12 -3.76 2.53
C ALA A 255 12.11 -4.24 1.08
N LEU A 256 12.10 -3.31 0.13
CA LEU A 256 12.11 -3.68 -1.30
C LEU A 256 13.42 -4.33 -1.71
N GLY A 257 14.54 -3.98 -1.09
CA GLY A 257 15.82 -4.67 -1.26
C GLY A 257 15.77 -6.14 -0.77
N LEU A 258 15.14 -6.39 0.39
CA LEU A 258 14.90 -7.75 0.88
C LEU A 258 13.97 -8.54 -0.05
N VAL A 259 12.87 -7.92 -0.49
CA VAL A 259 11.93 -8.52 -1.45
C VAL A 259 12.64 -8.89 -2.74
N GLU A 260 13.46 -7.99 -3.31
CA GLU A 260 14.19 -8.25 -4.55
C GLU A 260 15.22 -9.36 -4.39
N LYS A 261 16.02 -9.33 -3.31
CA LYS A 261 17.00 -10.37 -2.98
C LYS A 261 16.33 -11.75 -2.95
N TYR A 262 15.27 -11.91 -2.15
CA TYR A 262 14.65 -13.20 -1.93
C TYR A 262 13.78 -13.64 -3.09
N SER A 263 13.16 -12.71 -3.81
CA SER A 263 12.45 -13.05 -5.04
C SER A 263 13.39 -13.55 -6.13
N GLY A 264 14.59 -12.96 -6.24
CA GLY A 264 15.64 -13.44 -7.15
C GLY A 264 16.11 -14.87 -6.83
N ILE A 265 16.24 -15.22 -5.55
CA ILE A 265 16.60 -16.58 -5.11
C ILE A 265 15.48 -17.58 -5.43
N LEU A 266 14.23 -17.21 -5.19
CA LEU A 266 13.07 -18.09 -5.35
C LEU A 266 12.56 -18.16 -6.80
N GLY A 267 12.95 -17.21 -7.65
CA GLY A 267 12.47 -17.11 -9.03
C GLY A 267 10.98 -16.77 -9.16
N ASN A 268 10.40 -16.10 -8.16
CA ASN A 268 8.96 -15.82 -8.05
C ASN A 268 8.56 -14.36 -8.31
N MET A 269 9.36 -13.67 -9.12
CA MET A 269 9.26 -12.21 -9.31
C MET A 269 7.92 -11.76 -9.91
N ASP A 270 7.35 -12.54 -10.83
CA ASP A 270 6.05 -12.28 -11.42
C ASP A 270 4.91 -12.43 -10.39
N ASP A 271 5.03 -13.38 -9.46
CA ASP A 271 4.09 -13.57 -8.36
C ASP A 271 4.14 -12.34 -7.43
N VAL A 272 5.34 -11.88 -7.06
CA VAL A 272 5.56 -10.68 -6.23
C VAL A 272 4.98 -9.44 -6.90
N GLN A 273 5.26 -9.22 -8.18
CA GLN A 273 4.71 -8.09 -8.94
C GLN A 273 3.18 -8.14 -8.98
N ALA A 274 2.58 -9.31 -9.25
CA ALA A 274 1.13 -9.45 -9.32
C ALA A 274 0.47 -9.20 -7.96
N THR A 275 1.04 -9.73 -6.88
CA THR A 275 0.55 -9.54 -5.52
C THR A 275 0.71 -8.10 -5.03
N PHE A 276 1.81 -7.43 -5.38
CA PHE A 276 1.97 -5.99 -5.12
C PHE A 276 0.91 -5.15 -5.83
N LEU A 277 0.67 -5.38 -7.13
CA LEU A 277 -0.36 -4.66 -7.90
C LEU A 277 -1.75 -4.83 -7.29
N ARG A 278 -2.06 -6.06 -6.87
CA ARG A 278 -3.30 -6.35 -6.16
C ARG A 278 -3.37 -5.55 -4.86
N SER A 279 -2.31 -5.54 -4.06
CA SER A 279 -2.25 -4.80 -2.80
C SER A 279 -2.52 -3.31 -3.00
N ILE A 280 -1.87 -2.67 -3.97
CA ILE A 280 -2.06 -1.24 -4.22
C ILE A 280 -3.46 -0.91 -4.77
N ASP A 281 -4.14 -1.83 -5.44
CA ASP A 281 -5.54 -1.66 -5.85
C ASP A 281 -6.49 -1.64 -4.64
N TYR A 282 -6.21 -2.40 -3.59
CA TYR A 282 -6.97 -2.31 -2.33
C TYR A 282 -6.51 -1.13 -1.46
N PHE A 283 -5.25 -0.71 -1.58
CA PHE A 283 -4.76 0.50 -0.94
C PHE A 283 -5.45 1.77 -1.49
N ASP A 284 -5.69 1.84 -2.80
CA ASP A 284 -6.51 2.88 -3.45
C ASP A 284 -7.90 3.02 -2.79
N ARG A 285 -8.60 1.88 -2.64
CA ARG A 285 -9.91 1.85 -1.96
C ARG A 285 -9.81 2.27 -0.49
N TYR A 286 -8.79 1.82 0.20
CA TYR A 286 -8.52 2.19 1.59
C TYR A 286 -8.24 3.70 1.76
N LEU A 287 -7.45 4.31 0.88
CA LEU A 287 -7.21 5.76 0.91
C LEU A 287 -8.49 6.54 0.59
N MET A 288 -9.32 6.04 -0.34
CA MET A 288 -10.65 6.61 -0.58
C MET A 288 -11.56 6.50 0.65
N ALA A 289 -11.49 5.41 1.42
CA ALA A 289 -12.24 5.27 2.66
C ALA A 289 -11.83 6.31 3.71
N ARG A 290 -10.55 6.69 3.80
CA ARG A 290 -10.12 7.81 4.67
C ARG A 290 -10.83 9.12 4.31
N LEU A 291 -10.96 9.39 3.00
CA LEU A 291 -11.64 10.59 2.49
C LEU A 291 -13.17 10.48 2.58
N GLU A 292 -13.75 9.28 2.47
CA GLU A 292 -15.16 9.08 2.73
C GLU A 292 -15.48 9.32 4.21
N ARG A 293 -14.63 8.83 5.11
CA ARG A 293 -14.77 9.06 6.54
C ARG A 293 -14.69 10.53 6.89
N SER A 294 -13.82 11.31 6.24
CA SER A 294 -13.69 12.74 6.53
C SER A 294 -15.00 13.50 6.35
N ARG A 295 -15.84 13.10 5.38
CA ARG A 295 -17.15 13.73 5.13
C ARG A 295 -18.10 13.64 6.31
N GLN A 296 -17.92 12.66 7.20
CA GLN A 296 -18.71 12.53 8.43
C GLN A 296 -18.33 13.59 9.48
N PHE A 297 -17.19 14.27 9.30
CA PHE A 297 -16.66 15.31 10.17
C PHE A 297 -16.69 16.71 9.53
N GLU A 298 -17.10 16.85 8.26
CA GLU A 298 -17.20 18.14 7.55
C GLU A 298 -18.38 19.01 8.04
N SER A 299 -19.27 18.44 8.85
CA SER A 299 -20.48 19.11 9.39
C SER A 299 -20.48 19.27 10.91
N SER A 300 -19.35 18.95 11.56
CA SER A 300 -19.19 18.92 13.02
C SER A 300 -18.58 20.20 13.57
#